data_AF-A0A7X6HQM5-F1
#
_entry.id   AF-A0A7X6HQM5-F1
#
_cell.length_a   1.000
_cell.length_b   1.000
_cell.length_c   1.000
_cell.angle_alpha   90.00
_cell.angle_beta   90.00
_cell.angle_gamma   90.00
#
_symmetry.space_group_name_H-M   'P 1'
#
loop_
_entity.id
_entity.type
_entity.pdbx_description
1 polymer ?
#
loop_
_entity_poly.entity_id
_entity_poly.type
_entity_poly.pdbx_seq_one_letter_code
_entity_poly.pdbx_strand_id
1 'polypeptide(L)'
;MTFNSNNSHADNNYISKFRDNDENPTLGLGIKLISQIADELSYTYTSDRRNCLSIVKYFQPVLPQHSIPTSYWKEVLKIFNWMQEQQTNKSDRTSQQPFHKISLQLKSEIASITQVLWWIEQLENLPIPAGVFQMCKLAAVEGFILAIHHHKNMPADTQIEMAIGVFNDRLEMKIWDWGKPFNFQKS
;
A
#
# COMPACT_ATOMS: atom_id res chain seq x y z
N MET A 1 -20.02 12.72 -30.85
CA MET A 1 -18.97 11.79 -30.36
C MET A 1 -17.65 12.50 -30.46
N THR A 2 -17.10 12.94 -29.34
CA THR A 2 -15.70 13.33 -29.19
C THR A 2 -15.39 13.21 -27.70
N PHE A 3 -14.57 12.21 -27.36
CA PHE A 3 -14.09 11.97 -26.01
C PHE A 3 -13.07 13.03 -25.64
N ASN A 4 -13.31 13.74 -24.54
CA ASN A 4 -12.38 14.70 -23.97
C ASN A 4 -11.47 13.94 -23.00
N SER A 5 -10.23 13.71 -23.41
CA SER A 5 -9.17 13.13 -22.57
C SER A 5 -8.56 14.22 -21.72
N ASN A 6 -8.94 14.31 -20.44
CA ASN A 6 -8.24 15.11 -19.43
C ASN A 6 -8.52 14.53 -18.04
N ASN A 7 -7.68 13.60 -17.58
CA ASN A 7 -7.17 13.64 -16.22
C ASN A 7 -5.97 12.69 -16.03
N SER A 8 -4.76 13.22 -16.16
CA SER A 8 -3.54 12.60 -15.67
C SER A 8 -2.63 13.70 -15.15
N HIS A 9 -3.02 14.29 -14.02
CA HIS A 9 -2.15 15.12 -13.20
C HIS A 9 -1.95 14.39 -11.87
N ALA A 10 -1.18 13.31 -11.92
CA ALA A 10 -0.44 12.91 -10.73
C ALA A 10 0.65 13.98 -10.54
N ASP A 11 0.61 14.67 -9.40
CA ASP A 11 1.46 15.80 -9.07
C ASP A 11 2.96 15.47 -9.23
N ASN A 12 3.58 15.97 -10.29
CA ASN A 12 5.02 15.91 -10.57
C ASN A 12 5.88 16.63 -9.51
N ASN A 13 5.27 17.25 -8.50
CA ASN A 13 5.93 18.04 -7.46
C ASN A 13 6.42 17.19 -6.26
N TYR A 14 5.89 15.97 -6.10
CA TYR A 14 6.35 15.07 -5.05
C TYR A 14 7.67 14.38 -5.46
N ILE A 15 7.80 14.00 -6.74
CA ILE A 15 8.98 13.31 -7.31
C ILE A 15 10.24 14.19 -7.32
N SER A 16 10.09 15.51 -7.53
CA SER A 16 11.22 16.45 -7.57
C SER A 16 11.93 16.60 -6.21
N LYS A 17 11.22 16.31 -5.11
CA LYS A 17 11.72 16.43 -3.74
C LYS A 17 12.68 15.31 -3.32
N PHE A 18 12.77 14.22 -4.10
CA PHE A 18 13.64 13.07 -3.84
C PHE A 18 15.03 13.19 -4.47
N ARG A 19 15.38 14.34 -5.06
CA ARG A 19 16.64 14.52 -5.80
C ARG A 19 17.80 15.12 -4.99
N ASP A 20 17.64 15.37 -3.69
CA ASP A 20 18.71 15.98 -2.90
C ASP A 20 19.53 14.99 -2.05
N ASN A 21 20.84 15.20 -2.15
CA ASN A 21 21.95 14.36 -1.69
C ASN A 21 22.20 14.49 -0.18
N ASP A 22 21.29 13.99 0.66
CA ASP A 22 21.64 13.62 2.03
C ASP A 22 21.12 12.21 2.32
N GLU A 23 22.06 11.29 2.55
CA GLU A 23 21.81 9.84 2.57
C GLU A 23 21.07 9.35 3.83
N ASN A 24 20.71 10.24 4.75
CA ASN A 24 20.23 9.89 6.08
C ASN A 24 18.92 10.62 6.50
N PRO A 25 18.68 11.90 6.15
CA PRO A 25 17.45 12.60 6.50
C PRO A 25 16.22 12.04 5.76
N THR A 26 16.36 11.74 4.46
CA THR A 26 15.24 11.29 3.61
C THR A 26 14.72 9.93 4.04
N LEU A 27 15.61 9.04 4.48
CA LEU A 27 15.25 7.71 5.00
C LEU A 27 14.42 7.80 6.29
N GLY A 28 14.85 8.68 7.21
CA GLY A 28 14.13 8.92 8.47
C GLY A 28 12.79 9.62 8.27
N LEU A 29 12.68 10.52 7.30
CA LEU A 29 11.44 11.23 6.98
C LEU A 29 10.36 10.29 6.44
N GLY A 30 10.70 9.42 5.49
CA GLY A 30 9.74 8.47 4.91
C GLY A 30 9.20 7.49 5.96
N ILE A 31 10.08 6.92 6.79
CA ILE A 31 9.69 6.04 7.89
C ILE A 31 8.80 6.78 8.90
N LYS A 32 9.15 8.02 9.25
CA LYS A 32 8.34 8.82 10.17
C LYS A 32 6.95 9.08 9.60
N LEU A 33 6.83 9.38 8.32
CA LEU A 33 5.53 9.56 7.66
C LEU A 33 4.72 8.25 7.67
N ILE A 34 5.34 7.12 7.33
CA ILE A 34 4.68 5.81 7.38
C ILE A 34 4.21 5.51 8.81
N SER A 35 5.00 5.84 9.83
CA SER A 35 4.63 5.64 11.25
C SER A 35 3.44 6.49 11.70
N GLN A 36 3.19 7.62 11.05
CA GLN A 36 2.01 8.46 11.31
C GLN A 36 0.77 7.98 10.57
N ILE A 37 0.97 7.31 9.44
CA ILE A 37 -0.12 6.70 8.66
C ILE A 37 -0.58 5.42 9.33
N ALA A 38 0.36 4.53 9.65
CA ALA A 38 0.10 3.18 10.10
C ALA A 38 -0.47 3.14 11.52
N ASP A 39 -1.42 2.24 11.75
CA ASP A 39 -1.85 1.88 13.10
C ASP A 39 -0.96 0.77 13.67
N GLU A 40 -0.44 -0.12 12.80
CA GLU A 40 0.64 -1.05 13.14
C GLU A 40 1.73 -1.00 12.08
N LEU A 41 2.98 -0.96 12.52
CA LEU A 41 4.17 -0.90 11.66
C LEU A 41 5.23 -1.87 12.17
N SER A 42 5.78 -2.69 11.29
CA SER A 42 6.92 -3.55 11.63
C SER A 42 7.89 -3.68 10.46
N TYR A 43 9.16 -3.91 10.79
CA TYR A 43 10.19 -4.28 9.82
C TYR A 43 10.94 -5.47 10.37
N THR A 44 10.81 -6.60 9.70
CA THR A 44 11.28 -7.88 10.21
C THR A 44 12.12 -8.59 9.18
N TYR A 45 13.19 -9.24 9.63
CA TYR A 45 13.98 -10.14 8.80
C TYR A 45 13.26 -11.48 8.70
N THR A 46 12.94 -11.91 7.49
CA THR A 46 12.13 -13.10 7.21
C THR A 46 13.00 -14.35 6.99
N SER A 47 12.40 -15.53 7.11
CA SER A 47 13.11 -16.81 6.97
C SER A 47 13.69 -17.07 5.58
N ASP A 48 13.13 -16.42 4.55
CA ASP A 48 13.64 -16.41 3.18
C ASP A 48 14.73 -15.35 2.94
N ARG A 49 15.30 -14.80 4.01
CA ARG A 49 16.43 -13.85 4.02
C ARG A 49 16.14 -12.49 3.42
N ARG A 50 14.87 -12.07 3.40
CA ARG A 50 14.46 -10.72 3.03
C ARG A 50 14.17 -9.88 4.27
N ASN A 51 14.09 -8.58 4.11
CA ASN A 51 13.40 -7.74 5.07
C ASN A 51 11.97 -7.53 4.60
N CYS A 52 11.03 -7.43 5.53
CA CYS A 52 9.63 -7.15 5.25
C CYS A 52 9.18 -5.94 6.06
N LEU A 53 8.89 -4.83 5.38
CA LEU A 53 8.11 -3.72 5.94
C LEU A 53 6.63 -4.09 5.88
N SER A 54 5.96 -4.17 7.02
CA SER A 54 4.52 -4.42 7.14
C SER A 54 3.84 -3.19 7.72
N ILE A 55 2.84 -2.69 7.00
CA ILE A 55 2.06 -1.48 7.31
C ILE A 55 0.60 -1.91 7.41
N VAL A 56 -0.03 -1.71 8.56
CA VAL A 56 -1.45 -1.98 8.77
C VAL A 56 -2.19 -0.68 9.05
N LYS A 57 -3.29 -0.45 8.34
CA LYS A 57 -4.22 0.65 8.58
C LYS A 57 -5.62 0.10 8.79
N TYR A 58 -6.19 0.30 9.98
CA TYR A 58 -7.57 -0.01 10.27
C TYR A 58 -8.49 1.08 9.74
N PHE A 59 -9.66 0.67 9.28
CA PHE A 59 -10.69 1.57 8.79
C PHE A 59 -12.09 0.97 8.92
N GLN A 60 -13.10 1.83 8.91
CA GLN A 60 -14.48 1.39 8.75
C GLN A 60 -14.83 1.44 7.26
N PRO A 61 -15.36 0.36 6.66
CA PRO A 61 -15.66 0.32 5.24
C PRO A 61 -16.76 1.31 4.89
N VAL A 62 -16.61 2.00 3.75
CA VAL A 62 -17.64 2.92 3.26
C VAL A 62 -18.68 2.11 2.50
N LEU A 63 -19.94 2.23 2.90
CA LEU A 63 -21.05 1.70 2.12
C LEU A 63 -21.19 2.53 0.83
N PRO A 64 -21.26 1.89 -0.36
CA PRO A 64 -21.40 2.62 -1.61
C PRO A 64 -22.72 3.39 -1.62
N GLN A 65 -22.63 4.70 -1.75
CA GLN A 65 -23.77 5.58 -1.95
C GLN A 65 -24.11 5.60 -3.45
N HIS A 66 -25.37 5.33 -3.77
CA HIS A 66 -25.97 5.10 -5.09
C HIS A 66 -25.32 5.80 -6.30
N SER A 67 -24.81 4.99 -7.26
CA SER A 67 -24.93 5.07 -8.74
C SER A 67 -23.73 4.38 -9.41
N ILE A 68 -23.74 3.04 -9.47
CA ILE A 68 -22.61 2.27 -10.04
C ILE A 68 -23.16 1.19 -10.99
N PRO A 69 -22.46 0.82 -12.09
CA PRO A 69 -22.88 -0.23 -13.01
C PRO A 69 -23.13 -1.60 -12.34
N THR A 70 -24.10 -2.34 -12.87
CA THR A 70 -24.64 -3.61 -12.31
C THR A 70 -23.59 -4.71 -12.08
N SER A 71 -22.44 -4.68 -12.76
CA SER A 71 -21.33 -5.62 -12.55
C SER A 71 -20.67 -5.45 -11.18
N TYR A 72 -20.52 -4.20 -10.73
CA TYR A 72 -19.90 -3.86 -9.46
C TYR A 72 -20.78 -4.22 -8.25
N TRP A 73 -22.10 -4.06 -8.39
CA TRP A 73 -23.05 -4.43 -7.34
C TRP A 73 -22.97 -5.90 -6.96
N LYS A 74 -22.55 -6.81 -7.85
CA LYS A 74 -22.37 -8.23 -7.49
C LYS A 74 -21.24 -8.43 -6.47
N GLU A 75 -20.14 -7.71 -6.61
CA GLU A 75 -18.99 -7.80 -5.71
C GLU A 75 -19.26 -7.07 -4.41
N VAL A 76 -19.86 -5.87 -4.49
CA VAL A 76 -20.34 -5.13 -3.33
C VAL A 76 -21.37 -5.93 -2.54
N LEU A 77 -22.35 -6.55 -3.18
CA LEU A 77 -23.38 -7.35 -2.51
C LEU A 77 -22.78 -8.61 -1.90
N LYS A 78 -21.78 -9.23 -2.53
CA LYS A 78 -21.02 -10.32 -1.89
C LYS A 78 -20.35 -9.84 -0.61
N ILE A 79 -19.68 -8.70 -0.66
CA ILE A 79 -19.02 -8.11 0.51
C ILE A 79 -20.05 -7.71 1.57
N PHE A 80 -21.16 -7.10 1.18
CA PHE A 80 -22.22 -6.64 2.09
C PHE A 80 -22.94 -7.81 2.75
N ASN A 81 -23.33 -8.83 1.98
CA ASN A 81 -23.94 -10.05 2.51
C ASN A 81 -22.97 -10.77 3.44
N TRP A 82 -21.71 -10.92 3.04
CA TRP A 82 -20.67 -11.47 3.91
C TRP A 82 -20.45 -10.62 5.17
N MET A 83 -20.41 -9.30 5.08
CA MET A 83 -20.28 -8.40 6.23
C MET A 83 -21.49 -8.50 7.17
N GLN A 84 -22.69 -8.68 6.62
CA GLN A 84 -23.93 -8.86 7.37
C GLN A 84 -23.97 -10.25 8.06
N GLU A 85 -23.49 -11.30 7.40
CA GLU A 85 -23.28 -12.61 8.01
C GLU A 85 -22.32 -12.52 9.22
N GLN A 86 -21.25 -11.73 9.11
CA GLN A 86 -20.27 -11.54 10.19
C GLN A 86 -20.78 -10.69 11.38
N GLN A 87 -21.79 -9.82 11.18
CA GLN A 87 -22.38 -9.05 12.29
C GLN A 87 -23.25 -9.91 13.22
N THR A 88 -23.71 -11.08 12.79
CA THR A 88 -24.53 -11.97 13.64
C THR A 88 -23.74 -12.78 14.67
N ASN A 89 -22.42 -12.89 14.51
CA ASN A 89 -21.53 -13.64 15.41
C ASN A 89 -20.37 -12.76 15.91
N LYS A 90 -20.68 -11.85 16.84
CA LYS A 90 -19.76 -10.86 17.44
C LYS A 90 -18.60 -11.44 18.28
N SER A 91 -18.22 -12.71 18.10
CA SER A 91 -17.18 -13.39 18.90
C SER A 91 -15.94 -13.86 18.13
N ASP A 92 -15.91 -13.83 16.79
CA ASP A 92 -14.70 -14.16 16.02
C ASP A 92 -14.13 -12.92 15.34
N ARG A 93 -13.29 -12.18 16.07
CA ARG A 93 -12.48 -11.10 15.48
C ARG A 93 -11.41 -11.74 14.59
N THR A 94 -11.23 -11.14 13.41
CA THR A 94 -10.21 -11.41 12.37
C THR A 94 -10.46 -12.63 11.47
N SER A 95 -11.15 -12.41 10.35
CA SER A 95 -10.79 -13.15 9.14
C SER A 95 -9.29 -12.93 8.89
N GLN A 96 -8.50 -14.00 9.00
CA GLN A 96 -7.07 -13.96 8.67
C GLN A 96 -6.83 -13.80 7.16
N GLN A 97 -7.86 -13.98 6.32
CA GLN A 97 -7.73 -13.89 4.88
C GLN A 97 -8.31 -12.57 4.34
N PRO A 98 -7.60 -11.86 3.46
CA PRO A 98 -8.11 -10.68 2.79
C PRO A 98 -9.19 -11.10 1.78
N PHE A 99 -10.25 -10.31 1.64
CA PHE A 99 -11.26 -10.55 0.59
C PHE A 99 -10.74 -10.10 -0.79
N HIS A 100 -9.69 -9.28 -0.81
CA HIS A 100 -9.00 -8.88 -2.03
C HIS A 100 -7.51 -8.75 -1.79
N LYS A 101 -6.68 -9.32 -2.68
CA LYS A 101 -5.23 -9.25 -2.56
C LYS A 101 -4.60 -9.01 -3.94
N ILE A 102 -3.70 -8.04 -4.00
CA ILE A 102 -2.88 -7.75 -5.17
C ILE A 102 -1.39 -7.84 -4.80
N SER A 103 -0.54 -8.17 -5.77
CA SER A 103 0.92 -8.26 -5.58
C SER A 103 1.64 -7.80 -6.83
N LEU A 104 2.85 -7.26 -6.66
CA LEU A 104 3.66 -6.66 -7.71
C LEU A 104 5.16 -6.88 -7.42
N GLN A 105 5.94 -7.16 -8.46
CA GLN A 105 7.40 -7.18 -8.40
C GLN A 105 7.96 -6.10 -9.33
N LEU A 106 8.91 -5.31 -8.82
CA LEU A 106 9.48 -4.17 -9.52
C LEU A 106 11.00 -4.18 -9.42
N LYS A 107 11.64 -3.52 -10.38
CA LYS A 107 13.06 -3.16 -10.25
C LYS A 107 13.23 -2.12 -9.15
N SER A 108 14.38 -2.17 -8.49
CA SER A 108 14.76 -1.18 -7.47
C SER A 108 15.20 0.16 -8.09
N GLU A 109 14.27 0.87 -8.75
CA GLU A 109 14.54 2.15 -9.40
C GLU A 109 13.40 3.16 -9.21
N ILE A 110 13.74 4.44 -9.05
CA ILE A 110 12.77 5.54 -8.86
C ILE A 110 11.76 5.63 -10.01
N ALA A 111 12.17 5.29 -11.24
CA ALA A 111 11.28 5.28 -12.40
C ALA A 111 10.10 4.29 -12.26
N SER A 112 10.21 3.29 -11.38
CA SER A 112 9.14 2.33 -11.10
C SER A 112 8.05 2.86 -10.17
N ILE A 113 8.19 4.06 -9.57
CA ILE A 113 7.16 4.67 -8.70
C ILE A 113 5.82 4.82 -9.43
N THR A 114 5.83 5.19 -10.72
CA THR A 114 4.60 5.30 -11.51
C THR A 114 3.87 3.95 -11.62
N GLN A 115 4.62 2.84 -11.68
CA GLN A 115 4.04 1.50 -11.71
C GLN A 115 3.42 1.12 -10.37
N VAL A 116 4.03 1.51 -9.24
CA VAL A 116 3.46 1.35 -7.89
C VAL A 116 2.10 2.05 -7.80
N LEU A 117 2.03 3.32 -8.20
CA LEU A 117 0.78 4.10 -8.14
C LEU A 117 -0.30 3.49 -9.02
N TRP A 118 0.03 3.15 -10.27
CA TRP A 118 -0.92 2.53 -11.20
C TRP A 118 -1.44 1.17 -10.71
N TRP A 119 -0.57 0.38 -10.09
CA TRP A 119 -0.96 -0.90 -9.49
C TRP A 119 -1.97 -0.74 -8.35
N ILE A 120 -1.85 0.32 -7.54
CA ILE A 120 -2.77 0.60 -6.42
C ILE A 120 -4.16 1.02 -6.92
N GLU A 121 -4.29 1.61 -8.10
CA GLU A 121 -5.60 1.98 -8.67
C GLU A 121 -6.51 0.76 -8.89
N GLN A 122 -5.97 -0.46 -8.92
CA GLN A 122 -6.78 -1.68 -8.92
C GLN A 122 -7.71 -1.81 -7.69
N LEU A 123 -7.42 -1.08 -6.61
CA LEU A 123 -8.21 -1.05 -5.37
C LEU A 123 -9.24 0.08 -5.33
N GLU A 124 -9.32 0.96 -6.35
CA GLU A 124 -10.18 2.16 -6.33
C GLU A 124 -11.67 1.82 -6.13
N ASN A 125 -12.08 0.66 -6.63
CA ASN A 125 -13.45 0.15 -6.49
C ASN A 125 -13.63 -0.73 -5.23
N LEU A 126 -12.75 -0.69 -4.24
CA LEU A 126 -12.98 -1.42 -2.99
C LEU A 126 -13.64 -0.49 -1.96
N PRO A 127 -14.33 -1.04 -0.93
CA PRO A 127 -14.99 -0.22 0.09
C PRO A 127 -14.00 0.42 1.08
N ILE A 128 -12.91 1.01 0.57
CA ILE A 128 -11.85 1.68 1.32
C ILE A 128 -12.20 3.17 1.39
N PRO A 129 -12.21 3.81 2.57
CA PRO A 129 -12.39 5.24 2.66
C PRO A 129 -11.36 6.01 1.81
N ALA A 130 -11.79 7.04 1.09
CA ALA A 130 -10.90 7.79 0.19
C ALA A 130 -9.63 8.30 0.89
N GLY A 131 -9.74 8.79 2.13
CA GLY A 131 -8.57 9.20 2.93
C GLY A 131 -7.58 8.06 3.21
N VAL A 132 -8.09 6.86 3.50
CA VAL A 132 -7.28 5.65 3.70
C VAL A 132 -6.63 5.20 2.41
N PHE A 133 -7.34 5.32 1.28
CA PHE A 133 -6.79 5.02 -0.04
C PHE A 133 -5.64 5.96 -0.43
N GLN A 134 -5.76 7.27 -0.16
CA GLN A 134 -4.67 8.23 -0.37
C GLN A 134 -3.48 7.97 0.56
N MET A 135 -3.73 7.66 1.84
CA MET A 135 -2.70 7.24 2.78
C MET A 135 -1.98 5.96 2.32
N CYS A 136 -2.71 5.02 1.75
CA CYS A 136 -2.13 3.80 1.15
C CYS A 136 -1.18 4.14 0.00
N LYS A 137 -1.57 5.02 -0.95
CA LYS A 137 -0.68 5.46 -2.04
C LYS A 137 0.60 6.10 -1.49
N LEU A 138 0.46 7.00 -0.52
CA LEU A 138 1.60 7.69 0.10
C LEU A 138 2.54 6.72 0.81
N ALA A 139 2.01 5.83 1.65
CA ALA A 139 2.79 4.82 2.36
C ALA A 139 3.49 3.85 1.41
N ALA A 140 2.85 3.47 0.30
CA ALA A 140 3.47 2.62 -0.72
C ALA A 140 4.68 3.29 -1.38
N VAL A 141 4.56 4.57 -1.74
CA VAL A 141 5.66 5.30 -2.37
C VAL A 141 6.82 5.48 -1.40
N GLU A 142 6.56 5.93 -0.18
CA GLU A 142 7.62 6.07 0.83
C GLU A 142 8.30 4.74 1.17
N GLY A 143 7.52 3.66 1.30
CA GLY A 143 8.04 2.34 1.59
C GLY A 143 8.85 1.75 0.44
N PHE A 144 8.45 2.03 -0.80
CA PHE A 144 9.20 1.63 -2.00
C PHE A 144 10.51 2.41 -2.13
N ILE A 145 10.51 3.72 -1.85
CA ILE A 145 11.71 4.56 -1.85
C ILE A 145 12.70 4.11 -0.76
N LEU A 146 12.19 3.75 0.42
CA LEU A 146 12.97 3.13 1.48
C LEU A 146 13.65 1.83 1.00
N ALA A 147 12.90 0.95 0.34
CA ALA A 147 13.46 -0.28 -0.21
C ALA A 147 14.53 -0.01 -1.29
N ILE A 148 14.30 0.95 -2.21
CA ILE A 148 15.31 1.37 -3.20
C ILE A 148 16.58 1.85 -2.52
N HIS A 149 16.45 2.65 -1.45
CA HIS A 149 17.58 3.15 -0.71
C HIS A 149 18.42 2.01 -0.11
N HIS A 150 17.79 0.97 0.44
CA HIS A 150 18.52 -0.17 0.98
C HIS A 150 19.20 -1.04 -0.09
N HIS A 151 18.73 -0.97 -1.33
CA HIS A 151 19.27 -1.71 -2.47
C HIS A 151 20.42 -0.99 -3.20
N LYS A 152 20.87 0.19 -2.75
CA LYS A 152 21.95 0.96 -3.40
C LYS A 152 23.23 0.17 -3.69
N ASN A 153 23.54 -0.84 -2.88
CA ASN A 153 24.73 -1.68 -3.02
C ASN A 153 24.40 -3.13 -3.45
N MET A 154 23.20 -3.35 -3.99
CA MET A 154 22.73 -4.65 -4.48
C MET A 154 22.86 -4.75 -6.01
N PRO A 155 22.84 -5.97 -6.58
CA PRO A 155 22.77 -6.17 -8.02
C PRO A 155 21.58 -5.40 -8.65
N ALA A 156 21.77 -4.81 -9.83
CA ALA A 156 20.77 -3.96 -10.48
C ALA A 156 19.48 -4.71 -10.91
N ASP A 157 19.54 -6.04 -10.97
CA ASP A 157 18.42 -6.94 -11.22
C ASP A 157 17.66 -7.35 -9.94
N THR A 158 18.12 -6.90 -8.77
CA THR A 158 17.44 -7.17 -7.50
C THR A 158 16.05 -6.53 -7.51
N GLN A 159 15.04 -7.36 -7.23
CA GLN A 159 13.64 -6.94 -7.26
C GLN A 159 13.13 -6.61 -5.87
N ILE A 160 12.19 -5.66 -5.82
CA ILE A 160 11.37 -5.35 -4.66
C ILE A 160 10.00 -5.97 -4.92
N GLU A 161 9.48 -6.69 -3.93
CA GLU A 161 8.12 -7.24 -3.98
C GLU A 161 7.21 -6.42 -3.10
N MET A 162 5.99 -6.16 -3.56
CA MET A 162 4.95 -5.48 -2.81
C MET A 162 3.66 -6.30 -2.84
N ALA A 163 2.90 -6.29 -1.75
CA ALA A 163 1.57 -6.86 -1.70
C ALA A 163 0.64 -6.00 -0.87
N ILE A 164 -0.63 -5.91 -1.28
CA ILE A 164 -1.70 -5.28 -0.51
C ILE A 164 -2.82 -6.30 -0.34
N GLY A 165 -3.22 -6.52 0.91
CA GLY A 165 -4.41 -7.27 1.30
C GLY A 165 -5.46 -6.33 1.88
N VAL A 166 -6.68 -6.42 1.38
CA VAL A 166 -7.82 -5.64 1.87
C VAL A 166 -8.76 -6.58 2.62
N PHE A 167 -9.03 -6.20 3.87
CA PHE A 167 -9.90 -6.90 4.82
C PHE A 167 -11.08 -6.00 5.15
N ASN A 168 -12.06 -6.54 5.87
CA ASN A 168 -13.27 -5.81 6.27
C ASN A 168 -12.99 -4.55 7.07
N ASP A 169 -11.94 -4.58 7.88
CA ASP A 169 -11.64 -3.60 8.91
C ASP A 169 -10.26 -2.99 8.77
N ARG A 170 -9.47 -3.42 7.78
CA ARG A 170 -8.09 -2.97 7.60
C ARG A 170 -7.55 -3.19 6.20
N LEU A 171 -6.51 -2.43 5.88
CA LEU A 171 -5.61 -2.63 4.75
C LEU A 171 -4.26 -3.05 5.33
N GLU A 172 -3.70 -4.13 4.79
CA GLU A 172 -2.34 -4.57 5.07
C GLU A 172 -1.49 -4.40 3.82
N MET A 173 -0.38 -3.69 3.94
CA MET A 173 0.64 -3.56 2.90
C MET A 173 1.94 -4.19 3.38
N LYS A 174 2.58 -4.96 2.50
CA LYS A 174 3.88 -5.56 2.73
C LYS A 174 4.83 -5.20 1.60
N ILE A 175 6.06 -4.86 1.95
CA ILE A 175 7.14 -4.53 1.02
C ILE A 175 8.34 -5.36 1.42
N TRP A 176 8.80 -6.23 0.51
CA TRP A 176 9.96 -7.06 0.73
C TRP A 176 11.17 -6.53 -0.04
N ASP A 177 12.28 -6.40 0.67
CA ASP A 177 13.54 -5.89 0.16
C ASP A 177 14.70 -6.82 0.59
N TRP A 178 15.83 -6.76 -0.12
CA TRP A 178 17.03 -7.55 0.15
C TRP A 178 18.12 -6.78 0.90
N GLY A 179 17.79 -5.58 1.39
CA GLY A 179 18.68 -4.66 2.05
C GLY A 179 19.29 -5.19 3.36
N LYS A 180 20.10 -4.35 4.01
CA LYS A 180 20.57 -4.66 5.37
C LYS A 180 19.42 -4.48 6.37
N PRO A 181 19.20 -5.41 7.31
CA PRO A 181 18.21 -5.23 8.36
C PRO A 181 18.59 -4.04 9.24
N PHE A 182 17.58 -3.29 9.67
CA PHE A 182 17.74 -2.20 10.64
C PHE A 182 16.52 -2.18 11.58
N ASN A 183 16.69 -1.60 12.76
CA ASN A 183 15.63 -1.50 13.76
C ASN A 183 15.06 -0.08 13.78
N PHE A 184 13.73 0.05 13.77
CA PHE A 184 13.04 1.32 13.94
C PHE A 184 13.17 1.94 15.35
N GLN A 185 13.76 1.24 16.31
CA GLN A 185 13.76 1.63 17.73
C GLN A 185 14.69 2.80 18.11
N LYS A 186 15.14 3.63 17.17
CA LYS A 186 15.89 4.86 17.50
C LYS A 186 15.55 6.00 16.54
N SER A 187 14.58 6.84 16.94
CA SER A 187 14.58 8.27 16.62
C SER A 187 13.85 9.04 17.70
#